data_AF-A0A2G5VM29-F1
#
_entry.id   AF-A0A2G5VM29-F1
#
_cell.length_a   1.000
_cell.length_b   1.000
_cell.length_c   1.000
_cell.angle_alpha   90.00
_cell.angle_beta   90.00
_cell.angle_gamma   90.00
#
_symmetry.space_group_name_H-M   'P 1'
#
loop_
_entity.id
_entity.type
_entity.pdbx_description
1 polymer ?
#
loop_
_entity_poly.entity_id
_entity_poly.type
_entity_poly.pdbx_seq_one_letter_code
_entity_poly.pdbx_strand_id
1 'polypeptide(L)'
;MIRIDIIYFFKEILNITTIDNLWFDAEGEEFGNDFFDIFYQNGIFDQNKIDVCQINIEIHITSDVPNRKREFMKFLKRIIQEKRYGVYFGDAYGNIRMYMFNYGSPYSVEKF
;
A
#
# COMPACT_ATOMS: atom_id res chain seq x y z
N MET A 1 4.74 -0.74 -23.99
CA MET A 1 3.85 -0.77 -22.82
C MET A 1 3.84 0.61 -22.21
N ILE A 2 2.68 1.23 -22.00
CA ILE A 2 2.57 2.54 -21.37
C ILE A 2 2.43 2.30 -19.86
N ARG A 3 3.32 2.89 -19.06
CA ARG A 3 3.23 2.89 -17.59
C ARG A 3 2.79 4.28 -17.15
N ILE A 4 1.71 4.35 -16.36
CA ILE A 4 1.21 5.60 -15.80
C ILE A 4 1.70 5.70 -14.36
N ASP A 5 2.26 6.85 -14.01
CA ASP A 5 2.63 7.15 -12.63
C ASP A 5 1.38 7.26 -11.74
N ILE A 6 1.46 6.69 -10.54
CA ILE A 6 0.31 6.60 -9.63
C ILE A 6 -0.17 7.98 -9.16
N ILE A 7 0.74 8.94 -8.99
CA ILE A 7 0.40 10.30 -8.56
C ILE A 7 -0.24 11.05 -9.72
N TYR A 8 0.30 10.92 -10.93
CA TYR A 8 -0.32 11.47 -12.14
C TYR A 8 -1.74 10.92 -12.33
N PHE A 9 -1.93 9.61 -12.14
CA PHE A 9 -3.26 8.99 -12.26
C PHE A 9 -4.28 9.59 -11.28
N PHE A 10 -3.96 9.65 -9.99
CA PHE A 10 -4.92 10.15 -9.01
C PHE A 10 -5.14 11.67 -9.08
N LYS A 11 -4.08 12.45 -9.27
CA LYS A 11 -4.18 13.92 -9.20
C LYS A 11 -4.56 14.56 -10.52
N GLU A 12 -3.97 14.12 -11.62
CA GLU A 12 -4.15 14.79 -12.92
C GLU A 12 -5.28 14.16 -13.74
N ILE A 13 -5.41 12.83 -13.71
CA ILE A 13 -6.47 12.14 -14.45
C ILE A 13 -7.78 12.13 -13.66
N LEU A 14 -7.75 11.69 -12.40
CA LEU A 14 -8.96 11.54 -11.59
C LEU A 14 -9.31 12.77 -10.75
N ASN A 15 -8.34 13.66 -10.49
CA ASN A 15 -8.50 14.81 -9.60
C ASN A 15 -9.05 14.43 -8.21
N ILE A 16 -8.51 13.36 -7.63
CA ILE A 16 -8.83 12.89 -6.29
C ILE A 16 -7.59 12.85 -5.40
N THR A 17 -7.76 13.28 -4.15
CA THR A 17 -6.72 13.26 -3.11
C THR A 17 -7.14 12.46 -1.88
N THR A 18 -8.40 12.06 -1.80
CA THR A 18 -8.91 11.21 -0.72
C THR A 18 -9.52 9.97 -1.35
N ILE A 19 -9.02 8.81 -0.95
CA ILE A 19 -9.40 7.51 -1.50
C ILE A 19 -9.98 6.69 -0.37
N ASP A 20 -11.25 6.31 -0.48
CA ASP A 20 -11.91 5.50 0.54
C ASP A 20 -11.37 4.06 0.56
N ASN A 21 -11.24 3.46 -0.62
CA ASN A 21 -10.82 2.08 -0.76
C ASN A 21 -9.91 1.94 -1.97
N LEU A 22 -8.72 1.37 -1.74
CA LEU A 22 -7.70 1.14 -2.76
C LEU A 22 -7.38 -0.35 -2.81
N TRP A 23 -7.55 -0.96 -3.98
CA TRP A 23 -7.27 -2.38 -4.21
C TRP A 23 -6.05 -2.50 -5.11
N PHE A 24 -5.06 -3.26 -4.65
CA PHE A 24 -3.85 -3.57 -5.39
C PHE A 24 -3.69 -5.07 -5.57
N ASP A 25 -3.44 -5.45 -6.80
CA ASP A 25 -3.01 -6.80 -7.17
C ASP A 25 -1.58 -6.68 -7.71
N ALA A 26 -0.61 -7.12 -6.89
CA ALA A 26 0.81 -6.96 -7.13
C ALA A 26 1.42 -8.30 -7.58
N GLU A 27 1.81 -8.38 -8.85
CA GLU A 27 2.27 -9.62 -9.52
C GLU A 27 3.73 -9.99 -9.20
N GLY A 28 4.42 -9.18 -8.40
CA GLY A 28 5.74 -9.42 -7.84
C GLY A 28 6.86 -8.57 -8.45
N GLU A 29 6.59 -7.79 -9.50
CA GLU A 29 7.54 -6.77 -10.02
C GLU A 29 7.60 -5.52 -9.12
N GLU A 30 6.68 -5.40 -8.17
CA GLU A 30 6.60 -4.33 -7.19
C GLU A 30 7.76 -4.43 -6.16
N PHE A 31 8.32 -5.63 -5.98
CA PHE A 31 9.53 -5.82 -5.19
C PHE A 31 10.76 -5.26 -5.92
N GLY A 32 11.27 -4.11 -5.44
CA GLY A 32 12.49 -3.48 -5.95
C GLY A 32 12.31 -2.16 -6.71
N ASN A 33 11.07 -1.66 -6.80
CA ASN A 33 10.73 -0.40 -7.48
C ASN A 33 10.10 0.64 -6.52
N ASP A 34 10.53 0.63 -5.25
CA ASP A 34 10.04 1.53 -4.19
C ASP A 34 8.51 1.54 -4.01
N PHE A 35 7.82 0.48 -4.47
CA PHE A 35 6.36 0.39 -4.40
C PHE A 35 5.86 0.46 -2.96
N PHE A 36 6.56 -0.17 -2.02
CA PHE A 36 6.19 -0.14 -0.60
C PHE A 36 6.32 1.27 0.01
N ASP A 37 7.19 2.11 -0.54
CA ASP A 37 7.41 3.48 -0.08
C ASP A 37 6.21 4.38 -0.36
N ILE A 38 5.28 3.94 -1.21
CA ILE A 38 3.99 4.60 -1.43
C ILE A 38 3.23 4.79 -0.11
N PHE A 39 3.28 3.78 0.76
CA PHE A 39 2.41 3.71 1.95
C PHE A 39 3.05 4.25 3.23
N TYR A 40 4.35 4.52 3.26
CA TYR A 40 5.02 5.01 4.47
C TYR A 40 4.60 6.45 4.84
N GLN A 41 4.79 6.81 6.11
CA GLN A 41 4.83 8.21 6.53
C GLN A 41 5.98 8.93 5.82
N ASN A 42 5.70 10.15 5.34
CA ASN A 42 6.56 10.88 4.40
C ASN A 42 6.87 10.10 3.11
N GLY A 43 6.09 9.08 2.77
CA GLY A 43 6.16 8.32 1.53
C GLY A 43 5.49 9.04 0.35
N ILE A 44 5.34 8.35 -0.77
CA ILE A 44 4.89 8.97 -2.04
C ILE A 44 3.48 9.56 -1.90
N PHE A 45 2.52 8.84 -1.29
CA PHE A 45 1.18 9.38 -1.06
C PHE A 45 1.18 10.56 -0.10
N ASP A 46 1.92 10.44 0.99
CA ASP A 46 1.96 11.47 2.04
C ASP A 46 2.54 12.80 1.51
N GLN A 47 3.66 12.73 0.80
CA GLN A 47 4.29 13.88 0.14
C GLN A 47 3.36 14.56 -0.88
N ASN A 48 2.45 13.79 -1.49
CA ASN A 48 1.52 14.28 -2.49
C ASN A 48 0.13 14.63 -1.94
N LYS A 49 -0.05 14.58 -0.62
CA LYS A 49 -1.32 14.84 0.08
C LYS A 49 -2.45 13.92 -0.39
N ILE A 50 -2.12 12.68 -0.72
CA ILE A 50 -3.08 11.62 -1.00
C ILE A 50 -3.31 10.86 0.30
N ASP A 51 -4.57 10.85 0.74
CA ASP A 51 -4.99 10.12 1.92
C ASP A 51 -5.84 8.92 1.51
N VAL A 52 -5.50 7.75 2.04
CA VAL A 52 -6.17 6.49 1.70
C VAL A 52 -6.71 5.88 2.98
N CYS A 53 -8.01 5.61 3.05
CA CYS A 53 -8.67 5.12 4.26
C CYS A 53 -8.44 3.63 4.44
N GLN A 54 -8.72 2.87 3.38
CA GLN A 54 -8.69 1.40 3.38
C GLN A 54 -7.87 0.89 2.19
N ILE A 55 -6.95 -0.03 2.43
CA ILE A 55 -6.10 -0.61 1.40
C ILE A 55 -6.22 -2.13 1.46
N ASN A 56 -6.60 -2.76 0.36
CA ASN A 56 -6.53 -4.20 0.16
C ASN A 56 -5.38 -4.47 -0.80
N ILE A 57 -4.44 -5.31 -0.41
CA ILE A 57 -3.31 -5.68 -1.27
C ILE A 57 -3.12 -7.19 -1.30
N GLU A 58 -3.02 -7.73 -2.51
CA GLU A 58 -2.52 -9.07 -2.78
C GLU A 58 -1.11 -8.97 -3.37
N ILE A 59 -0.16 -9.72 -2.83
CA ILE A 59 1.25 -9.69 -3.23
C ILE A 59 1.71 -11.09 -3.62
N HIS A 60 2.11 -11.24 -4.87
CA HIS A 60 2.57 -12.49 -5.46
C HIS A 60 4.06 -12.71 -5.17
N ILE A 61 4.37 -13.74 -4.39
CA ILE A 61 5.74 -14.10 -3.99
C ILE A 61 6.30 -15.27 -4.80
N THR A 62 5.96 -15.35 -6.09
CA THR A 62 6.17 -16.52 -6.96
C THR A 62 7.63 -16.82 -7.36
N SER A 63 8.56 -15.88 -7.19
CA SER A 63 9.99 -16.06 -7.43
C SER A 63 10.83 -15.44 -6.31
N ASP A 64 12.06 -15.93 -6.11
CA ASP A 64 12.95 -15.49 -5.02
C ASP A 64 12.24 -15.39 -3.66
N VAL A 65 11.42 -16.41 -3.35
CA VAL A 65 10.52 -16.47 -2.18
C VAL A 65 11.20 -16.05 -0.88
N PRO A 66 12.42 -16.53 -0.54
CA PRO A 66 13.07 -16.14 0.72
C PRO A 66 13.36 -14.64 0.79
N ASN A 67 13.80 -14.04 -0.32
CA ASN A 67 14.13 -12.63 -0.35
C ASN A 67 12.87 -11.75 -0.35
N ARG A 68 11.86 -12.09 -1.16
CA ARG A 68 10.58 -11.36 -1.19
C ARG A 68 9.88 -11.38 0.16
N LYS A 69 9.92 -12.50 0.88
CA LYS A 69 9.44 -12.57 2.27
C LYS A 69 10.22 -11.61 3.19
N ARG A 70 11.54 -11.49 3.04
CA ARG A 70 12.33 -10.54 3.84
C ARG A 70 11.98 -9.09 3.53
N GLU A 71 11.83 -8.72 2.25
CA GLU A 71 11.43 -7.37 1.86
C GLU A 71 10.03 -7.03 2.36
N PHE A 72 9.07 -7.94 2.20
CA PHE A 72 7.73 -7.78 2.78
C PHE A 72 7.78 -7.57 4.30
N MET A 73 8.60 -8.37 5.01
CA MET A 73 8.75 -8.21 6.46
C MET A 73 9.41 -6.88 6.86
N LYS A 74 10.30 -6.30 6.04
CA LYS A 74 10.83 -4.95 6.28
C LYS A 74 9.73 -3.90 6.17
N PHE A 75 8.95 -3.98 5.09
CA PHE A 75 7.80 -3.12 4.86
C PHE A 75 6.78 -3.21 6.02
N LEU A 76 6.37 -4.42 6.37
CA LEU A 76 5.39 -4.64 7.45
C LEU A 76 5.89 -4.08 8.80
N LYS A 77 7.16 -4.34 9.15
CA LYS A 77 7.74 -3.81 10.39
C LYS A 77 7.73 -2.29 10.39
N ARG A 78 8.04 -1.66 9.25
CA ARG A 78 8.03 -0.21 9.12
C ARG A 78 6.62 0.36 9.31
N ILE A 79 5.62 -0.20 8.63
CA ILE A 79 4.21 0.22 8.77
C ILE A 79 3.73 0.11 10.23
N ILE A 80 4.04 -0.99 10.92
CA ILE A 80 3.67 -1.19 12.33
C ILE A 80 4.36 -0.16 13.23
N GLN A 81 5.64 0.15 12.98
CA GLN A 81 6.39 1.15 13.76
C GLN A 81 5.83 2.56 13.61
N GLU A 82 5.37 2.92 12.41
CA GLU A 82 4.79 4.24 12.12
C GLU A 82 3.42 4.43 12.75
N LYS A 83 2.73 3.35 13.14
CA LYS A 83 1.42 3.37 13.82
C LYS A 83 0.32 4.15 13.07
N ARG A 84 0.51 4.38 11.76
CA ARG A 84 -0.49 5.02 10.90
C ARG A 84 -1.59 4.04 10.51
N TYR A 85 -1.22 2.81 10.19
CA TYR A 85 -2.15 1.79 9.73
C TYR A 85 -2.32 0.67 10.75
N GLY A 86 -3.56 0.23 10.95
CA GLY A 86 -3.83 -1.09 11.51
C GLY A 86 -3.80 -2.11 10.38
N VAL A 87 -3.05 -3.18 10.60
CA VAL A 87 -2.78 -4.19 9.57
C VAL A 87 -3.47 -5.50 9.95
N TYR A 88 -4.21 -6.06 9.01
CA TYR A 88 -4.96 -7.31 9.15
C TYR A 88 -4.58 -8.25 7.99
N PHE A 89 -4.41 -9.53 8.29
CA PHE A 89 -4.01 -10.53 7.30
C PHE A 89 -5.19 -11.42 6.92
N GLY A 90 -5.32 -11.68 5.62
CA GLY A 90 -6.21 -12.70 5.09
C GLY A 90 -5.57 -14.09 5.07
N ASP A 91 -6.30 -15.07 4.53
CA ASP A 91 -5.79 -16.43 4.33
C ASP A 91 -4.61 -16.45 3.34
N ALA A 92 -3.64 -17.33 3.58
CA ALA A 92 -2.33 -17.37 2.94
C ALA A 92 -2.15 -18.60 2.04
N TYR A 93 -2.94 -18.70 0.97
CA TYR A 93 -2.68 -19.66 -0.10
C TYR A 93 -1.70 -19.07 -1.12
N GLY A 94 -0.40 -19.20 -0.85
CA GLY A 94 0.69 -18.89 -1.80
C GLY A 94 1.02 -17.40 -1.96
N ASN A 95 0.03 -16.52 -1.87
CA ASN A 95 0.18 -15.07 -1.92
C ASN A 95 -0.03 -14.43 -0.54
N ILE A 96 0.49 -13.22 -0.36
CA ILE A 96 0.25 -12.42 0.85
C ILE A 96 -0.94 -11.51 0.59
N ARG A 97 -2.03 -11.72 1.33
CA ARG A 97 -3.21 -10.84 1.32
C ARG A 97 -3.27 -10.04 2.60
N MET A 98 -3.30 -8.72 2.47
CA MET A 98 -3.25 -7.80 3.59
C MET A 98 -4.28 -6.69 3.40
N TYR A 99 -4.96 -6.38 4.49
CA TYR A 99 -5.83 -5.22 4.62
C TYR A 99 -5.19 -4.21 5.58
N MET A 100 -5.22 -2.92 5.22
CA MET A 100 -4.75 -1.83 6.05
C MET A 100 -5.84 -0.77 6.22
N PHE A 101 -6.07 -0.35 7.46
CA PHE A 101 -6.94 0.78 7.80
C PHE A 101 -6.12 1.95 8.35
N ASN A 102 -6.32 3.15 7.83
CA ASN A 102 -5.54 4.35 8.17
C ASN A 102 -6.11 5.07 9.41
N TYR A 103 -5.65 4.66 10.60
CA TYR A 103 -5.98 5.33 11.85
C TYR A 103 -5.31 6.72 12.00
N GLY A 104 -4.30 7.02 11.19
CA GLY A 104 -3.62 8.32 11.19
C GLY A 104 -4.41 9.43 10.49
N SER A 105 -5.49 9.10 9.77
CA SER A 105 -6.33 10.04 9.06
C SER A 105 -7.59 10.37 9.86
N PRO A 106 -7.81 11.65 10.25
CA PRO A 106 -9.05 12.06 10.90
C PRO A 106 -10.28 11.78 10.02
N TYR A 107 -10.16 11.98 8.70
CA TYR A 107 -11.22 11.70 7.74
C TYR A 107 -11.63 10.22 7.76
N SER A 108 -10.64 9.32 7.74
CA SER A 108 -10.88 7.87 7.74
C SER A 108 -11.61 7.42 8.99
N VAL A 109 -11.18 7.92 10.16
CA VAL A 109 -11.73 7.54 11.47
C VAL A 109 -13.11 8.15 11.72
N GLU A 110 -13.40 9.34 11.19
CA GLU A 110 -14.74 9.95 11.32
C GLU A 110 -15.76 9.25 10.41
N LYS A 111 -15.31 8.81 9.23
CA LYS A 111 -16.20 8.24 8.20
C LYS A 111 -16.54 6.78 8.41
N PHE A 112 -15.62 5.97 8.95
CA PHE A 112 -15.72 4.50 9.05
C PHE A 112 -15.53 4.02 10.48
#